data_AF-A0A8H4ENB6-F1
#
_entry.id   AF-A0A8H4ENB6-F1
#
_cell.length_a   1.000
_cell.length_b   1.000
_cell.length_c   1.000
_cell.angle_alpha   90.00
_cell.angle_beta   90.00
_cell.angle_gamma   90.00
#
_symmetry.space_group_name_H-M   'P 1'
#
loop_
_entity.id
_entity.type
_entity.pdbx_description
1 polymer ?
#
loop_
_entity_poly.entity_id
_entity_poly.type
_entity_poly.pdbx_seq_one_letter_code
_entity_poly.pdbx_strand_id
1 'polypeptide(L)'
;MQSLKEKYRALILDTIDNRLANIPRFPELKIFKNGIQSLARITVNEYYNLMKVMIFVLDNLDINESIQNKLLKLYENWNNMYLLSRYEEFTDNDLKDFEVCK
;
A
#
# COMPACT_ATOMS: atom_id res chain seq x y z
N MET A 1 -9.74 14.65 24.12
CA MET A 1 -10.34 13.29 24.01
C MET A 1 -10.15 12.85 22.57
N GLN A 2 -9.33 11.82 22.31
CA GLN A 2 -9.02 11.40 20.95
C GLN A 2 -10.27 10.77 20.30
N SER A 3 -10.59 11.20 19.08
CA SER A 3 -11.82 10.81 18.39
C SER A 3 -11.84 9.31 18.08
N LEU A 4 -13.03 8.72 17.98
CA LEU A 4 -13.20 7.31 17.59
C LEU A 4 -12.52 7.00 16.25
N LYS A 5 -12.53 7.97 15.33
CA LYS A 5 -11.89 7.87 14.01
C LYS A 5 -10.38 7.75 14.11
N GLU A 6 -9.73 8.50 15.01
CA GLU A 6 -8.28 8.43 15.22
C GLU A 6 -7.87 7.10 15.86
N LYS A 7 -8.66 6.60 16.81
CA LYS A 7 -8.43 5.28 17.42
C LYS A 7 -8.53 4.15 16.39
N TYR A 8 -9.55 4.20 15.53
CA TYR A 8 -9.73 3.22 14.47
C TYR A 8 -8.61 3.27 13.42
N ARG A 9 -8.15 4.49 13.08
CA ARG A 9 -6.98 4.67 12.21
C ARG A 9 -5.71 4.06 12.81
N ALA A 10 -5.44 4.31 14.09
CA ALA A 10 -4.29 3.74 14.78
C ALA A 10 -4.33 2.21 14.77
N LEU A 11 -5.50 1.61 15.08
CA LEU A 11 -5.68 0.15 15.06
C LEU A 11 -5.36 -0.48 13.70
N ILE A 12 -5.81 0.15 12.61
CA ILE A 12 -5.50 -0.32 11.25
C ILE A 12 -3.99 -0.25 10.99
N LEU A 13 -3.34 0.86 11.36
CA LEU A 13 -1.92 1.03 11.13
C LEU A 13 -1.07 0.04 11.94
N ASP A 14 -1.42 -0.17 13.21
CA ASP A 14 -0.76 -1.17 14.05
C ASP A 14 -0.92 -2.59 13.48
N THR A 15 -2.10 -2.91 12.92
CA THR A 15 -2.35 -4.19 12.26
C THR A 15 -1.46 -4.38 11.03
N ILE A 16 -1.32 -3.33 10.22
CA ILE A 16 -0.46 -3.32 9.02
C ILE A 16 1.01 -3.46 9.42
N ASP A 17 1.48 -2.68 10.40
CA ASP A 17 2.86 -2.69 10.86
C ASP A 17 3.24 -4.05 11.48
N ASN A 18 2.34 -4.65 12.26
CA ASN A 18 2.52 -6.00 12.81
C ASN A 18 2.63 -7.06 11.71
N ARG A 19 1.81 -6.98 10.66
CA ARG A 19 1.88 -7.91 9.53
C ARG A 19 3.18 -7.77 8.76
N LEU A 20 3.62 -6.55 8.49
CA LEU A 20 4.91 -6.28 7.86
C LEU A 20 6.08 -6.86 8.65
N ALA A 21 6.04 -6.75 9.98
CA ALA A 21 7.07 -7.31 10.85
C ALA A 21 7.10 -8.85 10.82
N ASN A 22 5.96 -9.49 10.55
CA ASN A 22 5.80 -10.94 10.49
C ASN A 22 6.05 -11.56 9.10
N ILE A 23 6.28 -10.77 8.05
CA ILE A 23 6.64 -11.29 6.73
C ILE A 23 7.96 -12.09 6.84
N PRO A 24 8.02 -13.34 6.35
CA PRO A 24 9.26 -14.11 6.37
C PRO A 24 10.40 -13.34 5.70
N ARG A 25 11.59 -13.40 6.29
CA ARG A 25 12.73 -12.62 5.79
C ARG A 25 13.23 -13.22 4.48
N PHE A 26 12.96 -12.53 3.37
CA PHE A 26 13.54 -12.82 2.08
C PHE A 26 14.62 -11.78 1.74
N PRO A 27 15.81 -12.18 1.26
CA PRO A 27 16.90 -11.24 0.94
C PRO A 27 16.51 -10.14 -0.05
N GLU A 28 15.54 -10.41 -0.93
CA GLU A 28 15.05 -9.48 -1.95
C GLU A 28 13.93 -8.55 -1.47
N LEU A 29 13.43 -8.74 -0.24
CA LEU A 29 12.37 -7.91 0.34
C LEU A 29 12.94 -6.96 1.40
N LYS A 30 12.74 -5.66 1.20
CA LYS A 30 13.03 -4.66 2.23
C LYS A 30 11.98 -4.76 3.34
N ILE A 31 12.45 -4.96 4.57
CA ILE A 31 11.59 -5.01 5.76
C ILE A 31 11.51 -3.62 6.38
N PHE A 32 10.31 -3.10 6.54
CA PHE A 32 10.04 -1.81 7.19
C PHE A 32 10.00 -1.97 8.71
N LYS A 33 11.17 -2.14 9.33
CA LYS A 33 11.31 -2.44 10.79
C LYS A 33 10.68 -1.39 11.72
N ASN A 34 10.50 -0.16 11.23
CA ASN A 34 9.90 0.94 11.98
C ASN A 34 8.45 1.23 11.55
N GLY A 35 7.82 0.29 10.82
CA GLY A 35 6.47 0.44 10.27
C GLY A 35 6.41 1.41 9.08
N ILE A 36 5.28 1.40 8.37
CA ILE A 36 5.02 2.33 7.25
C ILE A 36 4.91 3.77 7.76
N GLN A 37 4.46 3.97 8.99
CA GLN A 37 4.30 5.30 9.59
C GLN A 37 5.62 6.08 9.68
N SER A 38 6.76 5.37 9.72
CA SER A 38 8.09 5.98 9.73
C SER A 38 8.54 6.52 8.36
N LEU A 39 7.81 6.22 7.29
CA LEU A 39 8.10 6.69 5.93
C LEU A 39 7.60 8.14 5.75
N ALA A 40 8.29 9.10 6.37
CA ALA A 40 7.99 10.54 6.21
C ALA A 40 8.14 11.00 4.74
N ARG A 41 8.97 10.30 3.96
CA ARG A 41 9.07 10.40 2.49
C ARG A 41 9.27 9.00 1.94
N ILE A 42 8.47 8.62 0.95
CA ILE A 42 8.63 7.37 0.21
C ILE A 42 9.51 7.67 -1.01
N THR A 43 10.75 7.19 -1.00
CA THR A 43 11.58 7.20 -2.21
C THR A 43 11.02 6.23 -3.26
N VAL A 44 11.38 6.41 -4.53
CA VAL A 44 10.95 5.49 -5.62
C VAL A 44 11.31 4.04 -5.29
N ASN A 45 12.50 3.78 -4.74
CA ASN A 45 12.91 2.45 -4.31
C ASN A 45 12.09 1.92 -3.12
N GLU A 46 11.71 2.77 -2.16
CA GLU A 46 10.82 2.37 -1.06
C GLU A 46 9.42 2.05 -1.55
N TYR A 47 8.91 2.82 -2.52
CA TYR A 47 7.64 2.54 -3.15
C TYR A 47 7.63 1.15 -3.81
N TYR A 48 8.67 0.83 -4.59
CA TYR A 48 8.81 -0.50 -5.20
C TYR A 48 8.87 -1.63 -4.18
N ASN A 49 9.65 -1.44 -3.12
CA ASN A 49 9.74 -2.43 -2.06
C ASN A 49 8.41 -2.60 -1.33
N LEU A 50 7.68 -1.50 -1.09
CA LEU A 50 6.37 -1.52 -0.47
C LEU A 50 5.38 -2.32 -1.32
N MET A 51 5.33 -2.09 -2.64
CA MET A 51 4.46 -2.85 -3.54
C MET A 51 4.68 -4.37 -3.42
N LYS A 52 5.94 -4.81 -3.40
CA LYS A 52 6.27 -6.24 -3.28
C LYS A 52 5.77 -6.86 -1.98
N VAL A 53 5.76 -6.10 -0.88
CA VAL A 53 5.37 -6.63 0.44
C VAL A 53 3.88 -6.45 0.75
N MET A 54 3.19 -5.50 0.10
CA MET A 54 1.79 -5.20 0.43
C MET A 54 0.82 -6.35 0.15
N ILE A 55 1.10 -7.23 -0.81
CA ILE A 55 0.28 -8.42 -1.05
C ILE A 55 0.16 -9.28 0.22
N PHE A 56 1.27 -9.46 0.96
CA PHE A 56 1.31 -10.25 2.19
C PHE A 56 0.60 -9.53 3.35
N VAL A 57 0.54 -8.20 3.31
CA VAL A 57 -0.17 -7.40 4.31
C VAL A 57 -1.68 -7.49 4.09
N LEU A 58 -2.12 -7.42 2.83
CA LEU A 58 -3.52 -7.46 2.44
C LEU A 58 -4.12 -8.87 2.48
N ASP A 59 -3.30 -9.90 2.27
CA ASP A 59 -3.75 -11.30 2.34
C ASP A 59 -4.37 -11.61 3.70
N ASN A 60 -5.57 -12.20 3.69
CA ASN A 60 -6.34 -12.53 4.90
C ASN A 60 -6.49 -11.38 5.91
N LEU A 61 -6.52 -10.11 5.45
CA LEU A 61 -6.72 -8.95 6.31
C LEU A 61 -8.16 -8.91 6.84
N ASP A 62 -8.32 -9.27 8.12
CA ASP A 62 -9.61 -9.30 8.81
C ASP A 62 -10.02 -7.88 9.22
N ILE A 63 -10.56 -7.15 8.24
CA ILE A 63 -11.10 -5.80 8.38
C ILE A 63 -12.48 -5.74 7.72
N ASN A 64 -13.21 -4.67 7.97
CA ASN A 64 -14.50 -4.44 7.33
C ASN A 64 -14.38 -4.59 5.79
N GLU A 65 -15.29 -5.37 5.19
CA GLU A 65 -15.32 -5.67 3.75
C GLU A 65 -15.23 -4.41 2.86
N SER A 66 -15.88 -3.31 3.25
CA SER A 66 -15.79 -2.04 2.52
C SER A 66 -14.38 -1.47 2.50
N ILE A 67 -13.64 -1.61 3.60
CA ILE A 67 -12.26 -1.16 3.70
C ILE A 67 -11.34 -2.11 2.93
N GLN A 68 -11.58 -3.41 3.02
CA GLN A 68 -10.85 -4.42 2.25
C GLN A 68 -10.98 -4.16 0.74
N ASN A 69 -12.19 -3.95 0.24
CA ASN A 69 -12.43 -3.65 -1.17
C ASN A 69 -11.73 -2.36 -1.63
N LYS A 70 -11.71 -1.32 -0.78
CA LYS A 70 -10.96 -0.09 -1.08
C LYS A 70 -9.45 -0.32 -1.14
N LEU A 71 -8.91 -1.13 -0.23
CA LEU A 71 -7.48 -1.46 -0.22
C LEU A 71 -7.09 -2.35 -1.40
N LEU A 72 -7.91 -3.35 -1.73
CA LEU A 72 -7.72 -4.19 -2.91
C LEU A 72 -7.77 -3.35 -4.19
N LYS A 73 -8.73 -2.41 -4.30
CA LYS A 73 -8.81 -1.52 -5.45
C LYS A 73 -7.61 -0.59 -5.56
N LEU A 74 -7.12 -0.07 -4.43
CA LEU A 74 -5.89 0.73 -4.39
C LEU A 74 -4.69 -0.08 -4.89
N TYR A 75 -4.57 -1.34 -4.46
CA TYR A 75 -3.51 -2.24 -4.89
C TYR A 75 -3.61 -2.61 -6.38
N GLU A 76 -4.82 -2.87 -6.89
CA GLU A 76 -5.08 -3.07 -8.32
C GLU A 76 -4.64 -1.85 -9.14
N ASN A 77 -5.05 -0.65 -8.71
CA ASN A 77 -4.64 0.59 -9.37
C ASN A 77 -3.12 0.76 -9.36
N TRP A 78 -2.44 0.43 -8.27
CA TRP A 78 -0.96 0.47 -8.21
C TRP A 78 -0.31 -0.52 -9.18
N ASN A 79 -0.84 -1.74 -9.31
CA ASN A 79 -0.33 -2.71 -10.29
C ASN A 79 -0.53 -2.20 -11.72
N ASN A 80 -1.66 -1.56 -12.02
CA ASN A 80 -1.93 -0.97 -13.32
C ASN A 80 -0.97 0.19 -13.62
N MET A 81 -0.74 1.10 -12.66
CA MET A 81 0.27 2.16 -12.79
C MET A 81 1.67 1.59 -13.04
N TYR A 82 2.04 0.53 -12.31
CA TYR A 82 3.33 -0.13 -12.48
C TYR A 82 3.46 -0.71 -13.88
N LEU A 83 2.46 -1.46 -14.36
CA LEU A 83 2.45 -2.01 -15.71
C LEU A 83 2.56 -0.90 -16.76
N LEU A 84 1.82 0.20 -16.59
CA LEU A 84 1.88 1.34 -17.49
C LEU A 84 3.25 2.01 -17.53
N SER A 85 3.92 2.13 -16.38
CA SER A 85 5.28 2.68 -16.29
C SER A 85 6.35 1.85 -17.02
N ARG A 86 6.02 0.62 -17.44
CA ARG A 86 6.92 -0.27 -18.17
C ARG A 86 6.74 -0.21 -19.68
N TYR A 87 5.67 0.41 -20.17
CA TYR A 87 5.53 0.67 -21.61
C TYR A 87 6.48 1.77 -22.06
N GLU A 88 6.97 1.65 -23.29
CA GLU A 88 7.84 2.66 -23.90
C GLU A 88 7.06 3.92 -24.27
N GLU A 89 5.76 3.80 -24.51
CA GLU A 89 4.85 4.90 -24.86
C GLU A 89 3.50 4.72 -24.14
N PHE A 90 2.91 5.82 -23.68
CA PHE A 90 1.56 5.89 -23.14
C PHE A 90 0.89 7.19 -23.58
N THR A 91 -0.44 7.20 -23.66
CA THR A 91 -1.25 8.34 -24.06
C THR A 91 -1.79 9.10 -22.84
N ASP A 92 -2.16 10.36 -23.01
CA ASP A 92 -2.86 11.12 -21.96
C ASP A 92 -4.17 10.45 -21.52
N ASN A 93 -4.80 9.67 -22.41
CA ASN A 93 -6.00 8.93 -22.07
C ASN A 93 -5.71 7.77 -21.11
N ASP A 94 -4.53 7.15 -21.19
CA ASP A 94 -4.09 6.10 -20.27
C ASP A 94 -3.85 6.63 -18.85
N LEU A 95 -3.58 7.94 -18.72
CA LEU A 95 -3.36 8.58 -17.43
C LEU A 95 -4.65 9.02 -16.72
N LYS A 96 -5.77 9.15 -17.44
CA LYS A 96 -7.06 9.60 -16.88
C LYS A 96 -7.56 8.72 -15.74
N ASP A 97 -7.28 7.42 -15.81
CA ASP A 97 -7.70 6.44 -14.80
C ASP A 97 -6.99 6.64 -13.45
N PHE A 98 -5.91 7.44 -13.41
CA PHE A 98 -5.12 7.73 -12.21
C PHE A 98 -5.23 9.17 -11.75
N GLU A 99 -5.99 10.02 -12.46
CA GLU A 99 -6.28 11.36 -11.98
C GLU A 99 -7.20 11.27 -10.76
N VAL A 100 -6.76 11.88 -9.66
CA VAL A 100 -7.62 12.01 -8.47
C VAL A 100 -8.67 13.07 -8.79
N CYS A 101 -9.95 12.70 -8.81
CA CYS A 101 -11.03 13.68 -8.86
C CYS A 101 -10.83 14.71 -7.73
N LYS A 102 -10.67 15.97 -8.11
CA LYS A 102 -10.60 17.12 -7.19
C LYS A 102 -11.94 17.39 -6.53
#